data_AF-A0A6V7Y9S3-F1
#
_entry.id   AF-A0A6V7Y9S3-F1
#
_cell.length_a   1.000
_cell.length_b   1.000
_cell.length_c   1.000
_cell.angle_alpha   90.00
_cell.angle_beta   90.00
_cell.angle_gamma   90.00
#
_symmetry.space_group_name_H-M   'P 1'
#
loop_
_entity.id
_entity.type
_entity.pdbx_description
1 polymer ?
#
loop_
_entity_poly.entity_id
_entity_poly.type
_entity_poly.pdbx_seq_one_letter_code
_entity_poly.pdbx_strand_id
1 'polypeptide(L)'
;MFYRAPHAPIHFAAKGRLVFVNPEIGISIVCIENTKKFYKDSEGRRFVETFENFKGPLLIDYTPPQTPLLFIQRQIERIYSSDVYRANPKSGDANDCVLIWALLENAS
;
A
#
# COMPACT_ATOMS: atom_id res chain seq x y z
N MET A 1 21.72 -31.85 -21.88
CA MET A 1 20.25 -31.73 -21.97
C MET A 1 19.82 -30.82 -20.84
N PHE A 2 19.70 -29.51 -21.10
CA PHE A 2 19.51 -28.51 -20.06
C PHE A 2 18.01 -28.23 -19.84
N TYR A 3 17.58 -28.41 -18.58
CA TYR A 3 16.34 -27.96 -17.92
C TYR A 3 14.99 -28.16 -18.64
N ARG A 4 14.34 -29.31 -18.39
CA ARG A 4 12.89 -29.56 -18.63
C ARG A 4 12.04 -29.26 -17.37
N ALA A 5 12.36 -28.20 -16.63
CA ALA A 5 11.51 -27.77 -15.54
C ALA A 5 10.53 -26.72 -16.07
N PRO A 6 9.23 -26.79 -15.76
CA PRO A 6 8.30 -25.69 -16.06
C PRO A 6 8.82 -24.43 -15.37
N HIS A 7 9.30 -23.47 -16.15
CA HIS A 7 9.66 -22.16 -15.64
C HIS A 7 8.42 -21.28 -15.68
N ALA A 8 8.16 -20.54 -14.60
CA ALA A 8 7.13 -19.51 -14.54
C ALA A 8 7.77 -18.16 -14.82
N PRO A 9 7.94 -17.74 -16.10
CA PRO A 9 8.40 -16.39 -16.40
C PRO A 9 7.41 -15.39 -15.82
N ILE A 10 7.94 -14.34 -15.18
CA ILE A 10 7.17 -13.25 -14.59
C ILE A 10 7.67 -11.94 -15.21
N HIS A 11 6.75 -11.13 -15.71
CA HIS A 11 7.04 -9.82 -16.26
C HIS A 11 6.17 -8.75 -15.59
N PHE A 12 6.81 -7.68 -15.16
CA PHE A 12 6.13 -6.46 -14.74
C PHE A 12 5.68 -5.67 -15.97
N ALA A 13 4.40 -5.35 -16.00
CA ALA A 13 3.75 -4.58 -17.05
C ALA A 13 3.24 -3.24 -16.50
N ALA A 14 2.87 -2.34 -17.42
CA ALA A 14 2.36 -1.03 -17.09
C ALA A 14 1.16 -1.10 -16.13
N LYS A 15 0.99 -0.03 -15.34
CA LYS A 15 -0.13 0.13 -14.38
C LYS A 15 -0.17 -0.94 -13.28
N GLY A 16 0.99 -1.42 -12.83
CA GLY A 16 1.08 -2.36 -11.71
C GLY A 16 0.49 -3.74 -12.05
N ARG A 17 0.73 -4.21 -13.26
CA ARG A 17 0.25 -5.52 -13.71
C ARG A 17 1.41 -6.51 -13.76
N LEU A 18 1.13 -7.76 -13.43
CA LEU A 18 2.03 -8.89 -13.60
C LEU A 18 1.48 -9.80 -14.69
N VAL A 19 2.37 -10.15 -15.61
CA VAL A 19 2.12 -11.14 -16.65
C VAL A 19 3.00 -12.33 -16.35
N PHE A 20 2.41 -13.50 -16.16
CA PHE A 20 3.16 -14.70 -15.82
C PHE A 20 2.49 -15.96 -16.34
N VAL A 21 3.26 -17.04 -16.46
CA VAL A 21 2.72 -18.38 -16.75
C VAL A 21 2.62 -19.15 -15.44
N ASN A 22 1.44 -19.69 -15.13
CA ASN A 22 1.27 -20.58 -13.98
C ASN A 22 1.31 -22.04 -14.43
N PRO A 23 2.41 -22.78 -14.18
CA PRO A 23 2.54 -24.18 -14.58
C PRO A 23 1.55 -25.11 -13.87
N GLU A 24 0.97 -24.71 -12.74
CA GLU A 24 -0.08 -25.48 -12.03
C GLU A 24 -1.44 -25.42 -12.75
N ILE A 25 -1.71 -24.31 -13.45
CA ILE A 25 -2.96 -24.13 -14.22
C ILE A 25 -2.77 -24.65 -15.65
N GLY A 26 -1.59 -24.42 -16.24
CA GLY A 26 -1.22 -24.95 -17.54
C GLY A 26 -0.08 -24.16 -18.19
N ILE A 27 0.80 -24.86 -18.90
CA ILE A 27 1.98 -24.27 -19.57
C ILE A 27 1.64 -23.34 -20.75
N SER A 28 0.39 -23.34 -21.21
CA SER A 28 -0.10 -22.51 -22.32
C SER A 28 -1.02 -21.37 -21.85
N ILE A 29 -1.17 -21.17 -20.53
CA ILE A 29 -2.06 -20.15 -19.97
C ILE A 29 -1.21 -18.98 -19.45
N VAL A 30 -1.48 -17.79 -19.99
CA VAL A 30 -0.89 -16.54 -19.53
C VAL A 30 -1.85 -15.87 -18.55
N CYS A 31 -1.39 -15.71 -17.31
CA CYS A 31 -2.11 -15.03 -16.25
C CYS A 31 -1.74 -13.53 -16.25
N ILE A 32 -2.76 -12.68 -16.08
CA ILE A 32 -2.57 -11.23 -15.92
C ILE A 32 -3.23 -10.81 -14.61
N GLU A 33 -2.42 -10.40 -13.65
CA GLU A 33 -2.89 -10.05 -12.30
C GLU A 33 -2.37 -8.69 -11.85
N ASN A 34 -3.00 -8.11 -10.83
CA ASN A 34 -2.49 -6.89 -10.21
C ASN A 34 -1.31 -7.24 -9.29
N THR A 35 -0.19 -6.50 -9.38
CA THR A 35 0.98 -6.68 -8.48
C THR A 35 0.57 -6.68 -7.01
N LYS A 36 -0.47 -5.90 -6.68
CA LYS A 36 -1.05 -5.78 -5.35
C LYS A 36 -1.47 -7.11 -4.73
N LYS A 37 -1.90 -8.09 -5.54
CA LYS A 37 -2.33 -9.41 -5.08
C LYS A 37 -1.17 -10.31 -4.61
N PHE A 38 0.07 -9.93 -4.93
CA PHE A 38 1.26 -10.71 -4.61
C PHE A 38 1.95 -10.26 -3.32
N TYR A 39 1.55 -9.15 -2.71
CA TYR A 39 2.01 -8.79 -1.37
C TYR A 39 1.33 -9.68 -0.34
N LYS A 40 2.09 -10.65 0.18
CA LYS A 40 1.59 -11.63 1.16
C LYS A 40 1.82 -11.18 2.60
N ASP A 41 2.86 -10.38 2.83
CA ASP A 41 3.17 -9.82 4.12
C ASP A 41 2.16 -8.72 4.53
N SER A 42 2.04 -8.50 5.84
CA SER A 42 1.10 -7.53 6.42
C SER A 42 1.48 -6.10 6.07
N GLU A 43 2.77 -5.78 5.99
CA GLU A 43 3.26 -4.43 5.70
C GLU A 43 2.97 -4.03 4.25
N GLY A 44 3.29 -4.88 3.28
CA GLY A 44 3.01 -4.69 1.87
C GLY A 44 1.52 -4.48 1.60
N ARG A 45 0.65 -5.29 2.24
CA ARG A 45 -0.80 -5.09 2.16
C ARG A 45 -1.25 -3.76 2.75
N ARG A 46 -0.65 -3.33 3.88
CA ARG A 46 -0.94 -2.01 4.48
C ARG A 46 -0.56 -0.86 3.54
N PHE A 47 0.60 -0.94 2.88
CA PHE A 47 0.99 0.08 1.90
C PHE A 47 0.02 0.15 0.73
N VAL A 48 -0.36 -0.99 0.16
CA VAL A 48 -1.35 -1.05 -0.92
C VAL A 48 -2.66 -0.37 -0.52
N GLU A 49 -3.17 -0.69 0.67
CA GLU A 49 -4.41 -0.11 1.18
C GLU A 49 -4.28 1.41 1.37
N THR A 50 -3.16 1.89 1.93
CA THR A 50 -2.92 3.33 2.10
C THR A 50 -2.88 4.07 0.76
N PHE A 51 -2.18 3.51 -0.23
CA PHE A 51 -2.11 4.11 -1.57
C PHE A 51 -3.44 4.09 -2.33
N GLU A 52 -4.30 3.09 -2.09
CA GLU A 52 -5.64 3.05 -2.67
C GLU A 52 -6.60 4.07 -2.05
N ASN A 53 -6.43 4.36 -0.76
CA ASN A 53 -7.24 5.32 -0.04
C ASN A 53 -6.86 6.77 -0.34
N PHE A 54 -5.62 7.03 -0.74
CA PHE A 54 -5.17 8.36 -1.13
C PHE A 54 -5.56 8.66 -2.58
N LYS A 55 -6.61 9.47 -2.77
CA LYS A 55 -7.15 9.80 -4.10
C LYS A 55 -6.37 10.93 -4.77
N GLY A 56 -5.21 10.58 -5.32
CA GLY A 56 -4.56 11.32 -6.38
C GLY A 56 -3.49 12.32 -5.93
N PRO A 57 -2.77 12.91 -6.90
CA PRO A 57 -1.68 13.84 -6.61
C PRO A 57 -2.22 15.09 -5.90
N LEU A 58 -1.43 15.64 -4.98
CA LEU A 58 -1.69 16.95 -4.39
C LEU A 58 -1.34 18.02 -5.42
N LEU A 59 -2.32 18.39 -6.23
CA LEU A 59 -2.17 19.43 -7.23
C LEU A 59 -2.76 20.72 -6.67
N ILE A 60 -1.92 21.75 -6.60
CA ILE A 60 -2.36 23.11 -6.29
C ILE A 60 -3.47 23.48 -7.29
N ASP A 61 -4.53 24.13 -6.81
CA ASP A 61 -5.74 24.54 -7.54
C ASP A 61 -6.70 23.43 -8.03
N TYR A 62 -6.29 22.16 -8.00
CA TYR A 62 -7.13 21.02 -8.44
C TYR A 62 -7.60 20.13 -7.30
N THR A 63 -6.75 19.90 -6.31
CA THR A 63 -7.09 19.06 -5.16
C THR A 63 -7.80 19.92 -4.11
N PRO A 64 -9.08 19.63 -3.77
CA PRO A 64 -9.76 20.37 -2.72
C PRO A 64 -8.99 20.24 -1.41
N PRO A 65 -8.69 21.32 -0.68
CA PRO A 65 -7.85 21.29 0.54
C PRO A 65 -8.42 20.38 1.64
N GLN A 66 -9.72 20.13 1.64
CA GLN A 66 -10.37 19.18 2.55
C GLN A 66 -9.94 17.72 2.31
N THR A 67 -9.49 17.36 1.10
CA THR A 67 -9.10 16.00 0.74
C THR A 67 -7.84 15.52 1.49
N PRO A 68 -6.71 16.25 1.45
CA PRO A 68 -5.54 15.90 2.26
C PRO A 68 -5.83 16.00 3.77
N LEU A 69 -6.60 17.01 4.21
CA LEU A 69 -6.96 17.16 5.62
C LEU A 69 -7.70 15.93 6.16
N LEU A 70 -8.76 15.49 5.46
CA LEU A 70 -9.51 14.28 5.83
C LEU A 70 -8.64 13.02 5.79
N PHE A 71 -7.69 12.96 4.86
CA PHE A 71 -6.75 11.84 4.81
C PHE A 71 -5.82 11.81 6.03
N ILE A 72 -5.27 12.97 6.41
CA ILE A 72 -4.40 13.13 7.59
C ILE A 72 -5.17 12.74 8.87
N GLN A 73 -6.38 13.27 9.05
CA GLN A 73 -7.24 12.96 10.20
C GLN A 73 -7.51 11.45 10.32
N ARG A 74 -7.83 10.78 9.20
CA ARG A 74 -8.00 9.32 9.18
C ARG A 74 -6.73 8.57 9.53
N GLN A 75 -5.53 9.05 9.16
CA GLN A 75 -4.29 8.39 9.58
C GLN A 75 -4.08 8.53 11.09
N ILE A 76 -4.34 9.70 11.66
CA ILE A 76 -4.26 9.94 13.10
C ILE A 76 -5.21 9.00 13.86
N GLU A 77 -6.48 8.93 13.46
CA GLU A 77 -7.49 8.02 14.04
C GLU A 77 -7.07 6.54 13.93
N ARG A 78 -6.50 6.14 12.78
CA ARG A 78 -5.96 4.78 12.58
C ARG A 78 -4.83 4.46 13.54
N ILE A 79 -3.93 5.42 13.81
CA ILE A 79 -2.82 5.20 14.76
C ILE A 79 -3.37 5.04 16.17
N TYR A 80 -4.27 5.93 16.60
CA TYR A 80 -4.90 5.84 17.93
C TYR A 80 -5.73 4.56 18.12
N SER A 81 -6.35 4.03 17.07
CA SER A 81 -7.09 2.77 17.11
C SER A 81 -6.22 1.52 16.97
N SER A 82 -4.95 1.66 16.61
CA SER A 82 -4.04 0.52 16.41
C SER A 82 -3.72 -0.20 17.72
N ASP A 83 -3.55 -1.53 17.63
CA ASP A 83 -3.21 -2.37 18.78
C ASP A 83 -1.87 -1.98 19.41
N VAL A 84 -0.91 -1.51 18.59
CA VAL A 84 0.41 -1.05 19.05
C VAL A 84 0.28 0.20 19.92
N TYR A 85 -0.49 1.19 19.47
CA TYR A 85 -0.72 2.40 20.26
C TYR A 85 -1.53 2.09 21.52
N ARG A 86 -2.55 1.24 21.43
CA ARG A 86 -3.37 0.82 22.58
C ARG A 86 -2.58 0.02 23.61
N ALA A 87 -1.64 -0.81 23.18
CA ALA A 87 -0.78 -1.60 24.06
C ALA A 87 0.22 -0.73 24.83
N ASN A 88 0.72 0.36 24.22
CA ASN A 88 1.59 1.32 24.91
C ASN A 88 1.36 2.77 24.43
N PRO A 89 0.35 3.47 24.98
CA PRO A 89 0.07 4.86 24.62
C PRO A 89 1.16 5.85 25.04
N LYS A 90 2.08 5.44 25.93
CA LYS A 90 3.21 6.26 26.38
C LYS A 90 4.48 5.99 25.57
N SER A 91 4.40 5.16 24.54
CA SER A 91 5.53 4.91 23.64
C SER A 91 5.97 6.21 22.98
N GLY A 92 7.26 6.53 23.07
CA GLY A 92 7.85 7.69 22.38
C GLY A 92 7.60 7.61 20.88
N ASP A 93 7.95 6.48 20.26
CA ASP A 93 7.81 6.27 18.82
C ASP A 93 6.36 6.41 18.33
N ALA A 94 5.39 5.93 19.11
CA ALA A 94 3.97 6.01 18.74
C ALA A 94 3.46 7.45 18.83
N ASN A 95 3.88 8.18 19.87
CA ASN A 95 3.54 9.59 20.05
C ASN A 95 4.24 10.49 19.01
N ASP A 96 5.50 10.21 18.68
CA ASP A 96 6.24 10.92 17.63
C ASP A 96 5.57 10.72 16.27
N CYS A 97 5.11 9.50 15.98
CA CYS A 97 4.36 9.21 14.76
C CYS A 97 3.05 10.04 14.68
N VAL A 98 2.27 10.08 15.77
CA VAL A 98 1.06 10.92 15.85
C VAL A 98 1.41 12.41 15.69
N LEU A 99 2.48 12.87 16.33
CA LEU A 99 2.93 14.26 16.28
C LEU A 99 3.28 14.67 14.86
N ILE A 100 3.99 13.83 14.10
CA ILE A 100 4.33 14.10 12.69
C ILE A 100 3.05 14.31 11.87
N TRP A 101 2.04 13.47 12.05
CA TRP A 101 0.76 13.63 11.35
C TRP A 101 -0.01 14.88 11.78
N ALA A 102 -0.02 15.21 13.08
CA ALA A 102 -0.66 16.43 13.60
C ALA A 102 0.04 17.72 13.12
N LEU A 103 1.36 17.69 12.93
CA LEU A 103 2.10 18.81 12.35
C LEU A 103 1.71 19.07 10.90
N LEU A 104 1.47 18.00 10.12
CA LEU A 104 0.99 18.13 8.74
C LEU A 104 -0.44 18.70 8.68
N GLU A 105 -1.28 18.40 9.67
CA GLU A 105 -2.62 18.99 9.79
C GLU A 105 -2.57 20.53 9.93
N ASN A 106 -1.64 21.04 10.75
CA ASN A 106 -1.51 22.48 11.02
C ASN A 106 -0.73 23.26 9.95
N ALA A 107 -0.05 22.56 9.04
CA ALA A 107 0.73 23.16 7.95
C ALA A 107 -0.06 23.27 6.63
N SER A 108 -1.26 22.69 6.58
CA SER A 108 -2.16 22.64 5.42
C SER A 108 -3.12 23.82 5.40
#